data_AF-A0A846NFM6-F1
#
_entry.id   AF-A0A846NFM6-F1
#
_cell.length_a   1.000
_cell.length_b   1.000
_cell.length_c   1.000
_cell.angle_alpha   90.00
_cell.angle_beta   90.00
_cell.angle_gamma   90.00
#
_symmetry.space_group_name_H-M   'P 1'
#
loop_
_entity.id
_entity.type
_entity.pdbx_description
1 polymer ?
#
loop_
_entity_poly.entity_id
_entity_poly.type
_entity_poly.pdbx_seq_one_letter_code
_entity_poly.pdbx_strand_id
1 'polypeptide(L)'
;MSATWDLFITLFFIVSVSYGLLLGKGKASVILLSTYVGLAVASETGDIFFEILKKMGSISDSFSSSSVFTAKLVVFVAIIVLLTLKLEPFDISGAERGLMATFLTGLYGFLSGGLILSSIGYFMSEAERASIFNQSDLAGKIMDFRFWWLVGPILVLIVAGFIRDRRPPAPK
;
A
#
# COMPACT_ATOMS: atom_id res chain seq x y z
N MET A 1 -2.68 -22.84 12.26
CA MET A 1 -1.86 -22.22 11.20
C MET A 1 -2.20 -22.89 9.88
N SER A 2 -3.13 -22.35 9.09
CA SER A 2 -3.13 -22.74 7.67
C SER A 2 -1.95 -21.98 7.06
N ALA A 3 -0.86 -22.70 6.89
CA ALA A 3 0.49 -22.12 6.80
C ALA A 3 0.70 -21.21 5.57
N THR A 4 -0.16 -21.29 4.56
CA THR A 4 0.04 -20.61 3.28
C THR A 4 -0.17 -19.10 3.35
N TRP A 5 -1.29 -18.65 3.94
CA TRP A 5 -1.65 -17.23 3.97
C TRP A 5 -0.85 -16.43 5.00
N ASP A 6 -0.60 -17.01 6.17
CA ASP A 6 0.25 -16.39 7.19
C ASP A 6 1.70 -16.21 6.69
N LEU A 7 2.23 -17.19 5.95
CA LEU A 7 3.54 -17.12 5.33
C LEU A 7 3.58 -16.08 4.22
N PHE A 8 2.57 -16.03 3.35
CA PHE A 8 2.46 -15.02 2.30
C PHE A 8 2.48 -13.60 2.88
N ILE A 9 1.65 -13.34 3.90
CA ILE A 9 1.57 -12.04 4.57
C ILE A 9 2.92 -11.68 5.21
N THR A 10 3.54 -12.62 5.92
CA THR A 10 4.82 -12.39 6.60
C THR A 10 5.92 -12.08 5.59
N LEU A 11 6.01 -12.87 4.51
CA LEU A 11 6.98 -12.65 3.44
C LEU A 11 6.74 -11.29 2.75
N PHE A 12 5.48 -10.93 2.51
CA PHE A 12 5.11 -9.65 1.92
C PHE A 12 5.59 -8.47 2.77
N PHE A 13 5.41 -8.53 4.10
CA PHE A 13 5.94 -7.51 5.01
C PHE A 13 7.46 -7.44 4.99
N ILE A 14 8.15 -8.59 5.02
CA ILE A 14 9.62 -8.63 4.94
C ILE A 14 10.11 -7.96 3.66
N VAL A 15 9.50 -8.29 2.52
CA VAL A 15 9.85 -7.70 1.22
C VAL A 15 9.54 -6.21 1.21
N SER A 16 8.38 -5.79 1.70
CA SER A 16 7.97 -4.38 1.71
C SER A 16 8.88 -3.50 2.58
N VAL A 17 9.25 -3.98 3.77
CA VAL A 17 10.21 -3.31 4.66
C VAL A 17 11.59 -3.26 4.02
N SER A 18 12.08 -4.38 3.49
CA SER A 18 13.39 -4.46 2.85
C SER A 18 13.48 -3.52 1.65
N TYR A 19 12.43 -3.48 0.82
CA TYR A 19 12.35 -2.61 -0.34
C TYR A 19 12.34 -1.13 0.06
N GLY A 20 11.59 -0.76 1.11
CA GLY A 20 11.60 0.58 1.68
C GLY A 20 12.98 1.01 2.21
N LEU A 21 13.71 0.09 2.85
CA LEU A 21 15.09 0.32 3.31
C LEU A 21 16.07 0.52 2.14
N LEU A 22 15.97 -0.31 1.10
CA LEU A 22 16.85 -0.26 -0.08
C LEU A 22 16.67 1.02 -0.91
N LEU A 23 15.43 1.50 -1.05
CA LEU A 23 15.12 2.68 -1.86
C LEU A 23 15.40 4.02 -1.16
N GLY A 24 15.48 4.02 0.17
CA GLY A 24 15.71 5.22 0.97
C GLY A 24 14.46 6.08 1.20
N LYS A 25 14.62 7.12 2.03
CA LYS A 25 13.51 7.87 2.66
C LYS A 25 12.57 8.53 1.67
N GLY A 26 13.13 9.18 0.65
CA GLY A 26 12.36 9.88 -0.38
C GLY A 26 11.46 8.91 -1.14
N LYS A 27 12.03 7.86 -1.71
CA LYS A 27 11.28 6.88 -2.50
C LYS A 27 10.30 6.04 -1.67
N ALA A 28 10.66 5.65 -0.44
CA ALA A 28 9.75 4.92 0.44
C ALA A 28 8.49 5.76 0.77
N SER A 29 8.65 7.06 0.99
CA SER A 29 7.50 7.96 1.21
C SER A 29 6.63 8.14 -0.05
N VAL A 30 7.25 8.15 -1.24
CA VAL A 30 6.54 8.19 -2.52
C VAL A 30 5.69 6.94 -2.74
N ILE A 31 6.20 5.75 -2.40
CA ILE A 31 5.44 4.49 -2.49
C ILE A 31 4.23 4.54 -1.55
N LEU A 32 4.42 5.02 -0.32
CA LEU A 32 3.35 5.15 0.66
C LEU A 32 2.23 6.08 0.13
N LEU A 33 2.60 7.26 -0.38
CA LEU A 33 1.67 8.21 -0.99
C LEU A 33 0.98 7.64 -2.24
N SER A 34 1.74 6.99 -3.11
CA SER A 34 1.21 6.33 -4.31
C SER A 34 0.22 5.23 -3.96
N THR A 35 0.44 4.53 -2.84
CA THR A 35 -0.49 3.53 -2.30
C THR A 35 -1.81 4.17 -1.88
N TYR A 36 -1.80 5.33 -1.22
CA TYR A 36 -3.05 6.06 -0.91
C TYR A 36 -3.80 6.51 -2.15
N VAL A 37 -3.09 7.13 -3.09
CA VAL A 37 -3.69 7.62 -4.33
C VAL A 37 -4.25 6.45 -5.12
N GLY A 38 -3.49 5.36 -5.22
CA GLY A 38 -3.94 4.10 -5.82
C GLY A 38 -5.20 3.58 -5.14
N LEU A 39 -5.24 3.55 -3.81
CA LEU A 39 -6.41 3.06 -3.05
C LEU A 39 -7.64 3.90 -3.37
N ALA A 40 -7.53 5.22 -3.32
CA ALA A 40 -8.64 6.13 -3.63
C ALA A 40 -9.12 5.95 -5.08
N VAL A 41 -8.20 5.96 -6.04
CA VAL A 41 -8.53 5.84 -7.47
C VAL A 41 -9.15 4.48 -7.78
N ALA A 42 -8.58 3.39 -7.25
CA ALA A 42 -9.09 2.04 -7.48
C ALA A 42 -10.46 1.81 -6.82
N SER A 43 -10.70 2.41 -5.66
CA SER A 43 -11.98 2.30 -4.96
C SER A 43 -13.12 2.91 -5.76
N GLU A 44 -12.90 4.10 -6.34
CA GLU A 44 -13.93 4.83 -7.10
C GLU A 44 -14.00 4.42 -8.58
N THR A 45 -12.84 4.19 -9.22
CA THR A 45 -12.78 3.96 -10.67
C THR A 45 -12.83 2.48 -11.04
N GLY A 46 -12.54 1.57 -10.12
CA GLY A 46 -12.40 0.14 -10.44
C GLY A 46 -13.69 -0.50 -10.96
N ASP A 47 -14.85 -0.07 -10.46
CA ASP A 47 -16.15 -0.56 -10.94
C ASP A 47 -16.45 -0.07 -12.36
N ILE A 48 -16.17 1.21 -12.63
CA ILE A 48 -16.32 1.81 -13.97
C ILE A 48 -15.40 1.13 -14.98
N PHE A 49 -14.15 0.87 -14.59
CA PHE A 49 -13.17 0.20 -15.44
C PHE A 49 -13.61 -1.24 -15.80
N PHE A 50 -14.18 -1.97 -14.84
CA PHE A 50 -14.75 -3.29 -15.08
C PHE A 50 -15.92 -3.24 -16.06
N GLU A 51 -16.84 -2.28 -15.91
CA GLU A 51 -17.96 -2.13 -16.85
C GLU A 51 -17.50 -1.82 -18.28
N ILE A 52 -16.46 -1.00 -18.44
CA ILE A 52 -15.89 -0.70 -19.76
C ILE A 52 -15.27 -1.97 -20.38
N LEU A 53 -14.49 -2.73 -19.61
CA LEU A 53 -13.90 -3.99 -20.07
C LEU A 53 -14.97 -5.02 -20.47
N LYS A 54 -16.06 -5.09 -19.71
CA LYS A 54 -17.21 -5.95 -20.02
C LYS A 54 -17.89 -5.52 -21.33
N LYS A 55 -18.11 -4.22 -21.53
CA LYS A 55 -18.69 -3.66 -22.77
C LYS A 55 -17.80 -3.85 -24.00
N MET A 56 -16.48 -3.91 -23.82
CA MET A 56 -15.51 -4.12 -24.91
C MET A 56 -15.40 -5.59 -25.34
N GLY A 57 -16.14 -6.51 -24.71
CA GLY A 57 -16.18 -7.93 -25.07
C GLY A 57 -14.94 -8.74 -24.64
N SER A 58 -14.04 -8.16 -23.85
CA SER A 58 -12.83 -8.85 -23.37
C SER A 58 -13.05 -9.77 -22.17
N ILE A 59 -14.23 -9.75 -21.54
CA ILE A 59 -14.55 -10.56 -20.36
C ILE A 59 -15.92 -11.22 -20.56
N SER A 60 -15.99 -12.56 -20.52
CA SER A 60 -17.24 -13.31 -20.68
C SER A 60 -18.14 -13.20 -19.43
N ASP A 61 -19.45 -13.32 -19.62
CA ASP A 61 -20.47 -13.11 -18.58
C ASP A 61 -20.36 -14.06 -17.36
N SER A 62 -19.63 -15.17 -17.46
CA SER A 62 -19.51 -16.18 -16.40
C SER A 62 -18.64 -15.79 -15.19
N PHE A 63 -17.99 -14.61 -15.19
CA PHE A 63 -16.98 -14.21 -14.20
C PHE A 63 -17.37 -12.98 -13.34
N SER A 64 -18.65 -12.77 -13.06
CA SER A 64 -19.18 -11.45 -12.67
C SER A 64 -18.67 -10.90 -11.32
N SER A 65 -18.36 -11.73 -10.32
CA SER A 65 -17.96 -11.24 -8.98
C SER A 65 -16.44 -11.26 -8.72
N SER A 66 -15.74 -12.31 -9.18
CA SER A 66 -14.28 -12.42 -9.07
C SER A 66 -13.55 -11.40 -9.96
N SER A 67 -14.22 -10.91 -11.01
CA SER A 67 -13.64 -9.97 -11.96
C SER A 67 -13.59 -8.52 -11.45
N VAL A 68 -14.54 -8.08 -10.60
CA VAL A 68 -14.52 -6.72 -10.02
C VAL A 68 -13.33 -6.55 -9.07
N PHE A 69 -13.10 -7.53 -8.20
CA PHE A 69 -11.91 -7.57 -7.35
C PHE A 69 -10.62 -7.47 -8.18
N THR A 70 -10.53 -8.28 -9.23
CA THR A 70 -9.36 -8.31 -10.13
C THR A 70 -9.17 -6.97 -10.82
N ALA A 71 -10.24 -6.34 -11.31
CA ALA A 71 -10.19 -5.03 -11.94
C ALA A 71 -9.70 -3.94 -10.96
N LYS A 72 -10.26 -3.91 -9.73
CA LYS A 72 -9.81 -2.98 -8.67
C LYS A 72 -8.33 -3.20 -8.32
N LEU A 73 -7.90 -4.44 -8.17
CA LEU A 73 -6.51 -4.79 -7.89
C LEU A 73 -5.58 -4.37 -9.03
N VAL A 74 -5.95 -4.61 -10.27
CA VAL A 74 -5.16 -4.21 -11.44
C VAL A 74 -5.02 -2.68 -11.51
N VAL A 75 -6.11 -1.93 -11.35
CA VAL A 75 -6.09 -0.47 -11.32
C VAL A 75 -5.22 0.03 -10.16
N PHE A 76 -5.38 -0.56 -8.97
CA PHE A 76 -4.61 -0.22 -7.78
C PHE A 76 -3.10 -0.37 -8.00
N VAL A 77 -2.67 -1.56 -8.45
CA VAL A 77 -1.25 -1.84 -8.71
C VAL A 77 -0.72 -0.98 -9.86
N ALA A 78 -1.50 -0.78 -10.92
CA ALA A 78 -1.11 0.06 -12.05
C ALA A 78 -0.86 1.51 -11.61
N ILE A 79 -1.75 2.10 -10.81
CA ILE A 79 -1.58 3.46 -10.29
C ILE A 79 -0.35 3.55 -9.38
N ILE A 80 -0.14 2.58 -8.48
CA ILE A 80 1.05 2.56 -7.62
C ILE A 80 2.32 2.53 -8.45
N VAL A 81 2.40 1.64 -9.45
CA VAL A 81 3.58 1.50 -10.31
C VAL A 81 3.79 2.77 -11.12
N LEU A 82 2.76 3.29 -11.79
CA LEU A 82 2.86 4.49 -12.62
C LEU A 82 3.29 5.71 -11.80
N LEU A 83 2.70 5.91 -10.62
CA LEU A 83 3.07 7.02 -9.74
C LEU A 83 4.47 6.83 -9.16
N THR A 84 4.85 5.62 -8.74
CA THR A 84 6.20 5.36 -8.20
C THR A 84 7.29 5.56 -9.26
N LEU A 85 7.00 5.25 -10.53
CA LEU A 85 7.94 5.47 -11.63
C LEU A 85 8.01 6.94 -12.06
N LYS A 86 6.89 7.67 -12.00
CA LYS A 86 6.79 9.06 -12.49
C LYS A 86 7.12 10.11 -11.43
N LEU A 87 6.77 9.85 -10.17
CA LEU A 87 7.08 10.76 -9.08
C LEU A 87 8.58 10.70 -8.82
N GLU A 88 9.25 11.82 -9.06
CA GLU A 88 10.59 11.99 -8.54
C GLU A 88 10.55 11.79 -7.03
N PRO A 89 11.59 11.18 -6.44
CA PRO A 89 11.69 11.14 -4.99
C PRO A 89 11.53 12.57 -4.51
N PHE A 90 10.56 12.83 -3.62
CA PHE A 90 10.57 14.10 -2.92
C PHE A 90 11.98 14.27 -2.38
N ASP A 91 12.60 15.40 -2.73
CA ASP A 91 13.95 15.69 -2.29
C ASP A 91 13.86 16.03 -0.80
N ILE A 92 13.69 14.98 0.00
CA ILE A 92 13.86 14.99 1.46
C ILE A 92 15.37 14.90 1.75
N SER A 93 16.21 15.47 0.85
CA SER A 93 17.67 15.58 0.90
C SER A 93 18.13 16.58 1.96
N GLY A 94 17.58 16.48 3.15
CA GLY A 94 18.48 16.47 4.29
C GLY A 94 19.11 15.08 4.28
N ALA A 95 20.34 14.97 3.78
CA ALA A 95 21.16 13.76 3.81
C ALA A 95 21.41 13.32 5.27
N GLU A 96 20.37 12.85 5.94
CA GLU A 96 20.47 12.24 7.25
C GLU A 96 20.91 10.81 7.07
N ARG A 97 22.23 10.63 7.01
CA ARG A 97 22.84 9.36 7.40
C ARG A 97 22.69 9.27 8.92
N GLY A 98 21.61 8.65 9.38
CA GLY A 98 21.33 8.49 10.81
C GLY A 98 20.32 7.40 11.07
N LEU A 99 20.40 6.78 12.26
CA LEU A 99 19.50 5.70 12.69
C LEU A 99 18.02 6.07 12.54
N MET A 100 17.67 7.35 12.76
CA MET A 100 16.32 7.86 12.60
C MET A 100 15.80 7.79 11.16
N ALA A 101 16.66 8.07 10.17
CA ALA A 101 16.29 8.00 8.77
C ALA A 101 16.07 6.55 8.31
N THR A 102 16.90 5.62 8.77
CA THR A 102 16.76 4.18 8.52
C THR A 102 15.52 3.61 9.19
N PHE A 103 15.21 4.06 10.40
CA PHE A 103 13.98 3.66 11.08
C PHE A 103 12.74 4.16 10.32
N LEU A 104 12.74 5.42 9.88
CA LEU A 104 11.64 6.00 9.10
C LEU A 104 11.44 5.29 7.75
N THR A 105 12.50 4.90 7.05
CA THR A 105 12.38 4.14 5.79
C THR A 105 11.79 2.75 6.00
N GLY A 106 12.24 2.05 7.04
CA GLY A 106 11.67 0.76 7.41
C GLY A 106 10.20 0.88 7.78
N LEU A 107 9.85 1.92 8.55
CA LEU A 107 8.47 2.21 8.94
C LEU A 107 7.59 2.56 7.73
N TYR A 108 8.09 3.34 6.76
CA TYR A 108 7.36 3.60 5.52
C TYR A 108 7.13 2.34 4.69
N GLY A 109 8.14 1.47 4.58
CA GLY A 109 7.98 0.16 3.93
C GLY A 109 6.92 -0.69 4.65
N PHE A 110 7.02 -0.81 5.97
CA PHE A 110 6.06 -1.55 6.79
C PHE A 110 4.62 -1.04 6.62
N LEU A 111 4.44 0.26 6.72
CA LEU A 111 3.14 0.91 6.59
C LEU A 111 2.58 0.80 5.16
N SER A 112 3.43 0.89 4.14
CA SER A 112 3.02 0.67 2.75
C SER A 112 2.53 -0.76 2.55
N GLY A 113 3.28 -1.74 3.07
CA GLY A 113 2.91 -3.15 2.98
C GLY A 113 1.57 -3.45 3.67
N GLY A 114 1.39 -2.95 4.89
CA GLY A 114 0.11 -3.10 5.61
C GLY A 114 -1.06 -2.40 4.93
N LEU A 115 -0.84 -1.19 4.39
CA LEU A 115 -1.85 -0.48 3.62
C LEU A 115 -2.24 -1.24 2.34
N ILE A 116 -1.27 -1.77 1.59
CA ILE A 116 -1.53 -2.61 0.40
C ILE A 116 -2.35 -3.84 0.78
N LEU A 117 -1.94 -4.60 1.79
CA LEU A 117 -2.65 -5.81 2.22
C LEU A 117 -4.08 -5.49 2.69
N SER A 118 -4.25 -4.44 3.49
CA SER A 118 -5.58 -4.01 3.96
C SER A 118 -6.47 -3.53 2.80
N SER A 119 -5.89 -2.90 1.78
CA SER A 119 -6.58 -2.47 0.56
C SER A 119 -7.03 -3.65 -0.28
N ILE A 120 -6.15 -4.66 -0.45
CA ILE A 120 -6.47 -5.89 -1.18
C ILE A 120 -7.67 -6.58 -0.53
N GLY A 121 -7.67 -6.77 0.79
CA GLY A 121 -8.83 -7.37 1.43
C GLY A 121 -10.06 -6.48 1.36
N TYR A 122 -9.92 -5.15 1.39
CA TYR A 122 -11.05 -4.24 1.15
C TYR A 122 -11.68 -4.39 -0.24
N PHE A 123 -10.92 -4.80 -1.25
CA PHE A 123 -11.47 -5.08 -2.59
C PHE A 123 -12.15 -6.45 -2.70
N MET A 124 -11.82 -7.39 -1.80
CA MET A 124 -12.43 -8.72 -1.78
C MET A 124 -13.88 -8.68 -1.34
N SER A 125 -14.68 -9.63 -1.82
CA SER A 125 -16.05 -9.88 -1.35
C SER A 125 -16.06 -10.47 0.07
N GLU A 126 -17.20 -10.39 0.74
CA GLU A 126 -17.35 -10.94 2.10
C GLU A 126 -17.07 -12.46 2.16
N ALA A 127 -17.47 -13.20 1.13
CA ALA A 127 -17.22 -14.64 1.04
C ALA A 127 -15.73 -14.97 0.91
N GLU A 128 -14.99 -14.22 0.09
CA GLU A 128 -13.54 -14.39 -0.09
C GLU A 128 -12.80 -14.04 1.21
N ARG A 129 -13.18 -12.95 1.89
CA ARG A 129 -12.61 -12.58 3.19
C ARG A 129 -12.86 -13.65 4.24
N ALA A 130 -14.08 -14.16 4.35
CA ALA A 130 -14.43 -15.21 5.30
C ALA A 130 -13.62 -16.49 5.05
N SER A 131 -13.41 -16.86 3.78
CA SER A 131 -12.55 -17.99 3.40
C SER A 131 -11.10 -17.79 3.85
N ILE A 132 -10.57 -16.58 3.71
CA ILE A 132 -9.20 -16.25 4.14
C ILE A 132 -9.09 -16.17 5.66
N PHE A 133 -10.08 -15.64 6.37
CA PHE A 133 -10.07 -15.56 7.84
C PHE A 133 -10.13 -16.94 8.50
N ASN A 134 -10.87 -17.87 7.91
CA ASN A 134 -10.86 -19.26 8.36
C ASN A 134 -9.50 -19.96 8.14
N GLN A 135 -8.66 -19.39 7.27
CA GLN A 135 -7.34 -19.90 6.93
C GLN A 135 -6.21 -19.16 7.69
N SER A 136 -6.37 -17.88 8.02
CA SER A 136 -5.27 -17.03 8.50
C SER A 136 -5.71 -16.10 9.62
N ASP A 137 -5.13 -16.31 10.81
CA ASP A 137 -5.28 -15.41 11.95
C ASP A 137 -4.62 -14.04 11.67
N LEU A 138 -3.52 -14.01 10.91
CA LEU A 138 -2.86 -12.76 10.55
C LEU A 138 -3.72 -11.92 9.61
N ALA A 139 -4.40 -12.54 8.65
CA ALA A 139 -5.31 -11.85 7.75
C ALA A 139 -6.49 -11.21 8.52
N GLY A 140 -7.06 -11.95 9.48
CA GLY A 140 -8.11 -11.42 10.37
C GLY A 140 -7.63 -10.17 11.11
N LYS A 141 -6.46 -10.25 11.78
CA LYS A 141 -5.88 -9.11 12.50
C LYS A 141 -5.64 -7.89 11.60
N ILE A 142 -5.10 -8.08 10.38
CA ILE A 142 -4.84 -6.96 9.46
C ILE A 142 -6.15 -6.25 9.10
N MET A 143 -7.24 -6.98 8.91
CA MET A 143 -8.54 -6.41 8.57
C MET A 143 -9.22 -5.74 9.76
N ASP A 144 -9.10 -6.32 10.96
CA ASP A 144 -9.62 -5.71 12.19
C ASP A 144 -8.95 -4.36 12.48
N PHE A 145 -7.64 -4.27 12.23
CA PHE A 145 -6.87 -3.04 12.40
C PHE A 145 -6.81 -2.16 11.14
N ARG A 146 -7.72 -2.35 10.15
CA ARG A 146 -7.73 -1.57 8.90
C ARG A 146 -7.71 -0.05 9.12
N PHE A 147 -8.44 0.43 10.12
CA PHE A 147 -8.43 1.85 10.48
C PHE A 147 -7.01 2.36 10.78
N TRP A 148 -6.22 1.59 11.52
CA TRP A 148 -4.84 1.96 11.85
C TRP A 148 -3.91 1.90 10.65
N TRP A 149 -4.14 0.97 9.71
CA TRP A 149 -3.39 0.94 8.46
C TRP A 149 -3.72 2.12 7.54
N LEU A 150 -4.95 2.64 7.60
CA LEU A 150 -5.40 3.79 6.82
C LEU A 150 -5.03 5.15 7.46
N VAL A 151 -4.93 5.23 8.78
CA VAL A 151 -4.60 6.48 9.48
C VAL A 151 -3.11 6.57 9.83
N GLY A 152 -2.48 5.45 10.16
CA GLY A 152 -1.08 5.38 10.61
C GLY A 152 -0.10 6.08 9.66
N PRO A 153 -0.11 5.80 8.35
CA PRO A 153 0.76 6.49 7.40
C PRO A 153 0.62 8.01 7.39
N ILE A 154 -0.61 8.53 7.49
CA ILE A 154 -0.88 9.97 7.49
C ILE A 154 -0.26 10.61 8.73
N LEU A 155 -0.45 9.99 9.89
CA LEU A 155 0.15 10.46 11.15
C LEU A 155 1.67 10.49 11.07
N VAL A 156 2.29 9.43 10.52
CA VAL A 156 3.75 9.38 10.37
C VAL A 156 4.25 10.47 9.42
N LEU A 157 3.57 10.71 8.29
CA LEU A 157 3.94 11.78 7.37
C LEU A 157 3.85 13.17 8.02
N ILE A 158 2.80 13.44 8.79
CA ILE A 158 2.62 14.70 9.52
C ILE A 158 3.73 14.89 10.56
N VAL A 159 3.99 13.87 11.38
CA VAL A 159 5.03 13.93 12.42
C VAL A 159 6.42 14.10 11.80
N ALA A 160 6.71 13.36 10.72
CA ALA A 160 7.96 13.50 9.99
C ALA A 160 8.14 14.91 9.40
N GLY A 161 7.04 15.55 8.96
CA GLY A 161 7.02 16.94 8.51
C GLY A 161 7.43 17.93 9.60
N PHE A 162 6.86 17.82 10.80
CA PHE A 162 7.19 18.72 11.92
C PHE A 162 8.63 18.56 12.44
N ILE A 163 9.16 17.33 12.43
CA ILE A 163 10.56 17.08 12.84
C ILE A 163 11.55 17.80 11.90
N ARG A 164 11.16 18.04 10.64
CA ARG A 164 11.99 18.75 9.65
C ARG A 164 12.13 20.25 9.95
N ASP A 165 11.04 20.89 10.36
CA ASP A 165 10.95 22.35 10.48
C ASP A 165 11.78 22.93 11.64
N ARG A 166 12.20 22.07 12.58
CA ARG A 166 13.03 22.47 13.74
C ARG A 166 14.53 22.57 13.45
N ARG A 167 14.98 22.45 12.20
CA ARG A 167 16.42 22.55 11.89
C ARG A 167 16.83 23.96 11.46
N PRO A 168 17.85 24.56 12.10
CA PRO A 168 18.38 25.83 11.66
C PRO A 168 18.97 25.70 10.25
N PRO A 169 18.87 26.73 9.40
CA PRO A 169 19.47 26.72 8.07
C PRO A 169 20.98 26.53 8.17
N ALA A 170 21.55 25.74 7.26
CA ALA A 170 22.99 25.53 7.19
C ALA A 170 23.71 26.87 6.96
N PRO A 171 24.87 27.12 7.60
CA PRO A 171 25.68 28.29 7.30
C PRO A 171 26.12 28.24 5.83
N LYS A 172 25.97 29.37 5.14
CA LYS A 172 26.39 29.58 3.75
C LYS A 172 27.91 29.59 3.63
#